data_AF-A0A4Q3YHJ3-F1
#
_entry.id   AF-A0A4Q3YHJ3-F1
#
_cell.length_a   1.000
_cell.length_b   1.000
_cell.length_c   1.000
_cell.angle_alpha   90.00
_cell.angle_beta   90.00
_cell.angle_gamma   90.00
#
_symmetry.space_group_name_H-M   'P 1'
#
loop_
_entity.id
_entity.type
_entity.pdbx_description
1 polymer ?
#
loop_
_entity_poly.entity_id
_entity_poly.type
_entity_poly.pdbx_seq_one_letter_code
_entity_poly.pdbx_strand_id
1 'polypeptide(L)'
;YQFVVGGQWVAHPGNIIDYTVDVVKGDDPIMQGIKTFPYTSEQYYMHVDPGVEVLATTTFSGEHAPWIKGVVMPVAWKKMYGAGRVFYSSLGHRATEFENPNMATMLRRGINWAARAE
;
A
#
# COMPACT_ATOMS: atom_id res chain seq x y z
N TYR A 1 12.56 13.55 -0.31
CA TYR A 1 11.85 12.35 -0.80
C TYR A 1 10.70 11.96 0.12
N GLN A 2 10.97 11.63 1.39
CA GLN A 2 9.95 11.14 2.34
C GLN A 2 8.75 12.09 2.48
N PHE A 3 9.00 13.41 2.53
CA PHE A 3 7.92 14.39 2.65
C PHE A 3 7.02 14.45 1.40
N VAL A 4 7.57 14.22 0.20
CA VAL A 4 6.79 14.14 -1.05
C VAL A 4 5.90 12.89 -1.04
N VAL A 5 6.48 11.75 -0.68
CA VAL A 5 5.77 10.45 -0.66
C VAL A 5 4.78 10.33 0.49
N GLY A 6 5.07 10.95 1.64
CA GLY A 6 4.31 10.78 2.88
C GLY A 6 4.64 9.47 3.62
N GLY A 7 5.79 8.86 3.34
CA GLY A 7 6.19 7.62 4.00
C GLY A 7 7.69 7.37 3.99
N GLN A 8 8.13 6.55 4.94
CA GLN A 8 9.50 6.07 5.08
C GLN A 8 9.48 4.58 5.43
N TRP A 9 10.20 3.78 4.66
CA TRP A 9 10.43 2.37 4.97
C TRP A 9 11.27 2.21 6.23
N VAL A 10 10.88 1.24 7.08
CA VAL A 10 11.59 0.93 8.34
C VAL A 10 12.11 -0.50 8.30
N ALA A 11 11.25 -1.48 8.01
CA ALA A 11 11.59 -2.90 8.02
C ALA A 11 10.55 -3.74 7.28
N HIS A 12 10.87 -5.02 7.05
CA HIS A 12 9.96 -6.04 6.51
C HIS A 12 10.21 -7.39 7.20
N PRO A 13 9.79 -7.54 8.48
CA PRO A 13 10.02 -8.77 9.24
C PRO A 13 9.46 -10.01 8.52
N GLY A 14 10.26 -11.07 8.40
CA GLY A 14 9.87 -12.30 7.72
C GLY A 14 10.30 -12.41 6.26
N ASN A 15 10.85 -11.34 5.67
CA ASN A 15 11.24 -11.27 4.26
C ASN A 15 10.01 -11.40 3.33
N ILE A 16 9.83 -12.53 2.62
CA ILE A 16 8.68 -12.78 1.74
C ILE A 16 7.69 -13.70 2.47
N ILE A 17 6.50 -13.20 2.76
CA ILE A 17 5.47 -13.91 3.54
C ILE A 17 4.08 -13.73 2.94
N ASP A 18 3.15 -14.56 3.38
CA ASP A 18 1.73 -14.42 3.08
C ASP A 18 1.06 -13.46 4.06
N TYR A 19 0.28 -12.52 3.54
CA TYR A 19 -0.54 -11.60 4.34
C TYR A 19 -1.81 -11.20 3.59
N THR A 20 -2.70 -10.52 4.30
CA THR A 20 -3.93 -9.97 3.72
C THR A 20 -3.78 -8.48 3.48
N VAL A 21 -4.24 -8.02 2.30
CA VAL A 21 -4.41 -6.61 1.97
C VAL A 21 -5.87 -6.25 2.17
N ASP A 22 -6.14 -5.41 3.17
CA ASP A 22 -7.45 -4.92 3.55
C ASP A 22 -7.78 -3.62 2.80
N VAL A 23 -8.87 -3.62 2.04
CA VAL A 23 -9.33 -2.42 1.34
C VAL A 23 -10.15 -1.56 2.30
N VAL A 24 -9.65 -0.37 2.66
CA VAL A 24 -10.31 0.54 3.62
C VAL A 24 -11.07 1.69 2.95
N LYS A 25 -10.79 1.96 1.67
CA LYS A 25 -11.40 3.05 0.90
C LYS A 25 -12.04 2.54 -0.39
N GLY A 26 -13.00 1.61 -0.27
CA GLY A 26 -13.61 0.91 -1.41
C GLY A 26 -14.46 1.79 -2.33
N ASP A 27 -14.84 2.99 -1.88
CA ASP A 27 -15.52 4.02 -2.66
C ASP A 27 -14.57 4.86 -3.52
N ASP A 28 -13.25 4.79 -3.27
CA ASP A 28 -12.26 5.49 -4.10
C ASP A 28 -12.20 4.90 -5.52
N PRO A 29 -12.14 5.73 -6.58
CA PRO A 29 -12.03 5.25 -7.95
C PRO A 29 -10.85 4.30 -8.23
N ILE A 30 -9.74 4.42 -7.50
CA ILE A 30 -8.61 3.49 -7.60
C ILE A 30 -9.01 2.11 -7.10
N MET A 31 -9.76 2.05 -6.00
CA MET A 31 -10.15 0.82 -5.30
C MET A 31 -11.48 0.24 -5.77
N GLN A 32 -12.21 0.92 -6.67
CA GLN A 32 -13.54 0.51 -7.11
C GLN A 32 -13.58 -0.95 -7.60
N GLY A 33 -14.40 -1.76 -6.92
CA GLY A 33 -14.59 -3.18 -7.23
C GLY A 33 -13.45 -4.11 -6.73
N ILE A 34 -12.40 -3.56 -6.13
CA ILE A 34 -11.34 -4.33 -5.47
C ILE A 34 -11.81 -4.66 -4.05
N LYS A 35 -11.85 -5.94 -3.71
CA LYS A 35 -12.13 -6.42 -2.35
C LYS A 35 -10.83 -6.76 -1.64
N THR A 36 -10.85 -6.88 -0.31
CA THR A 36 -9.77 -7.48 0.48
C THR A 36 -9.27 -8.78 -0.17
N PHE A 37 -7.95 -8.95 -0.26
CA PHE A 37 -7.34 -10.05 -1.02
C PHE A 37 -6.07 -10.60 -0.35
N PRO A 38 -5.76 -11.90 -0.52
CA PRO A 38 -4.50 -12.48 -0.07
C PRO A 38 -3.34 -12.04 -0.96
N TYR A 39 -2.15 -11.90 -0.39
CA TYR A 39 -0.96 -11.43 -1.08
C TYR A 39 0.31 -12.07 -0.51
N THR A 40 1.31 -12.29 -1.36
CA THR A 40 2.59 -12.90 -0.98
C THR A 40 3.74 -12.03 -1.47
N SER A 41 4.38 -11.32 -0.55
CA SER A 41 5.46 -10.36 -0.86
C SER A 41 6.20 -9.97 0.42
N GLU A 42 7.01 -8.92 0.34
CA GLU A 42 7.50 -8.26 1.55
C GLU A 42 6.37 -7.47 2.24
N GLN A 43 6.16 -7.71 3.53
CA GLN A 43 5.18 -6.95 4.34
C GLN A 43 5.90 -5.79 5.04
N TYR A 44 5.73 -4.57 4.53
CA TYR A 44 6.48 -3.41 4.99
C TYR A 44 5.91 -2.79 6.26
N TYR A 45 6.80 -2.47 7.20
CA TYR A 45 6.55 -1.57 8.32
C TYR A 45 7.04 -0.18 7.95
N MET A 46 6.15 0.81 8.06
CA MET A 46 6.38 2.17 7.57
C MET A 46 6.21 3.20 8.68
N HIS A 47 7.00 4.27 8.64
CA HIS A 47 6.60 5.55 9.25
C HIS A 47 5.80 6.32 8.21
N VAL A 48 4.60 6.78 8.58
CA VAL A 48 3.63 7.36 7.64
C VAL A 48 3.23 8.76 8.10
N ASP A 49 3.15 9.69 7.15
CA ASP A 49 2.61 11.03 7.36
C ASP A 49 1.10 10.93 7.64
N PRO A 50 0.59 11.49 8.76
CA PRO A 50 -0.83 11.39 9.09
C PRO A 50 -1.76 12.08 8.07
N GLY A 51 -1.22 12.91 7.16
CA GLY A 51 -1.98 13.57 6.10
C GLY A 51 -2.18 12.73 4.82
N VAL A 52 -1.70 11.48 4.76
CA VAL A 52 -1.96 10.62 3.57
C VAL A 52 -3.40 10.10 3.57
N GLU A 53 -3.97 9.94 2.37
CA GLU A 53 -5.25 9.27 2.18
C GLU A 53 -5.01 7.78 1.97
N VAL A 54 -5.20 6.98 3.02
CA VAL A 54 -4.98 5.53 3.00
C VAL A 54 -6.08 4.83 2.18
N LEU A 55 -5.65 3.98 1.24
CA LEU A 55 -6.52 3.21 0.35
C LEU A 55 -6.64 1.75 0.78
N ALA A 56 -5.52 1.18 1.22
CA ALA A 56 -5.44 -0.20 1.70
C ALA A 56 -4.42 -0.33 2.83
N THR A 57 -4.66 -1.31 3.71
CA THR A 57 -3.81 -1.63 4.85
C THR A 57 -3.46 -3.12 4.87
N THR A 58 -2.58 -3.50 5.78
CA THR A 58 -2.37 -4.88 6.21
C THR A 58 -2.26 -4.91 7.73
N THR A 59 -2.49 -6.06 8.35
CA THR A 59 -2.34 -6.23 9.80
C THR A 59 -1.18 -7.18 10.10
N PHE A 60 -0.24 -6.74 10.95
CA PHE A 60 0.89 -7.58 11.35
C PHE A 60 0.43 -8.68 12.32
N SER A 61 0.71 -9.93 11.97
CA SER A 61 0.41 -11.10 12.81
C SER A 61 1.24 -11.14 14.11
N GLY A 62 2.42 -10.50 14.07
CA GLY A 62 3.43 -10.55 15.13
C GLY A 62 4.35 -11.77 15.07
N GLU A 63 4.21 -12.65 14.07
CA GLU A 63 4.99 -13.89 13.95
C GLU A 63 6.51 -13.64 13.91
N HIS A 64 6.94 -12.64 13.13
CA HIS A 64 8.36 -12.30 12.97
C HIS A 64 8.82 -11.12 13.83
N ALA A 65 7.89 -10.42 14.50
CA ALA A 65 8.15 -9.29 15.38
C ALA A 65 6.99 -9.14 16.39
N PRO A 66 7.04 -9.82 17.55
CA PRO A 66 5.91 -9.90 18.47
C PRO A 66 5.42 -8.56 19.01
N TRP A 67 6.29 -7.56 19.14
CA TRP A 67 5.98 -6.24 19.68
C TRP A 67 5.13 -5.36 18.75
N ILE A 68 4.94 -5.76 17.48
CA ILE A 68 4.05 -5.06 16.52
C ILE A 68 2.79 -5.86 16.20
N LYS A 69 2.47 -6.90 16.97
CA LYS A 69 1.26 -7.70 16.76
C LYS A 69 0.01 -6.82 16.77
N GLY A 70 -0.84 -6.97 15.75
CA GLY A 70 -2.09 -6.22 15.60
C GLY A 70 -1.93 -4.81 15.06
N VAL A 71 -0.70 -4.36 14.75
CA VAL A 71 -0.49 -3.07 14.08
C VAL A 71 -1.10 -3.14 12.69
N VAL A 72 -2.00 -2.19 12.41
CA VAL A 72 -2.58 -1.95 11.09
C VAL A 72 -1.69 -0.95 10.37
N MET A 73 -1.12 -1.36 9.24
CA MET A 73 -0.13 -0.59 8.49
C MET A 73 -0.65 -0.26 7.08
N PRO A 74 -0.58 1.00 6.63
CA PRO A 74 -0.88 1.36 5.24
C PRO A 74 0.04 0.65 4.24
N VAL A 75 -0.54 0.11 3.17
CA VAL A 75 0.20 -0.49 2.04
C VAL A 75 -0.02 0.26 0.73
N ALA A 76 -1.09 1.06 0.64
CA ALA A 76 -1.32 1.95 -0.49
C ALA A 76 -2.00 3.24 -0.03
N TRP A 77 -1.58 4.38 -0.57
CA TRP A 77 -2.16 5.69 -0.26
C TRP A 77 -1.98 6.70 -1.39
N LYS A 78 -2.73 7.80 -1.28
CA LYS A 78 -2.53 9.01 -2.09
C LYS A 78 -2.12 10.18 -1.21
N LYS A 79 -1.44 11.15 -1.81
CA LYS A 79 -1.09 12.43 -1.18
C LYS A 79 -1.01 13.53 -2.25
N MET A 80 -1.34 14.76 -1.86
CA MET A 80 -1.01 15.95 -2.63
C MET A 80 0.31 16.55 -2.13
N TYR A 81 1.17 16.98 -3.06
CA TYR A 81 2.37 17.76 -2.75
C TYR A 81 2.38 19.01 -3.63
N GLY A 82 1.86 20.12 -3.08
CA GLY A 82 1.47 21.27 -3.90
C GLY A 82 0.38 20.86 -4.89
N ALA A 83 0.56 21.18 -6.17
CA ALA A 83 -0.33 20.71 -7.25
C ALA A 83 -0.04 19.27 -7.70
N GLY A 84 1.05 18.65 -7.23
CA GLY A 84 1.44 17.30 -7.61
C GLY A 84 0.59 16.23 -6.94
N ARG A 85 0.17 15.22 -7.71
CA ARG A 85 -0.50 14.01 -7.22
C ARG A 85 0.53 12.90 -6.99
N VAL A 86 0.53 12.31 -5.80
CA VAL A 86 1.43 11.24 -5.41
C VAL A 86 0.61 10.01 -5.04
N PHE A 87 0.83 8.90 -5.75
CA PHE A 87 0.31 7.58 -5.40
C PHE A 87 1.48 6.70 -4.95
N TYR A 88 1.33 6.02 -3.82
CA TYR A 88 2.30 5.06 -3.31
C TYR A 88 1.64 3.69 -3.11
N SER A 89 2.40 2.63 -3.40
CA SER A 89 2.08 1.25 -3.08
C SER A 89 3.36 0.56 -2.60
N SER A 90 3.30 -0.11 -1.45
CA SER A 90 4.37 -1.01 -0.99
C SER A 90 4.27 -2.41 -1.57
N LEU A 91 3.18 -2.72 -2.27
CA LEU A 91 2.98 -4.02 -2.92
C LEU A 91 3.90 -4.13 -4.14
N GLY A 92 4.68 -5.21 -4.20
CA GLY A 92 5.63 -5.50 -5.28
C GLY A 92 7.04 -5.78 -4.77
N HIS A 93 7.59 -6.94 -5.15
CA HIS A 93 9.03 -7.27 -5.02
C HIS A 93 9.52 -8.06 -6.25
N ARG A 94 8.67 -8.91 -6.83
CA ARG A 94 8.91 -9.72 -8.04
C ARG A 94 7.88 -9.44 -9.13
N ALA A 95 8.28 -9.66 -10.38
CA ALA A 95 7.40 -9.49 -11.54
C ALA A 95 6.14 -10.38 -11.49
N THR A 96 6.23 -11.58 -10.92
CA THR A 96 5.10 -12.51 -10.79
C THR A 96 3.97 -11.95 -9.92
N GLU A 97 4.22 -10.96 -9.07
CA GLU A 97 3.17 -10.36 -8.25
C GLU A 97 2.12 -9.62 -9.09
N PHE A 98 2.45 -9.20 -10.32
CA PHE A 98 1.51 -8.64 -11.29
C PHE A 98 0.46 -9.64 -11.79
N GLU A 99 0.65 -10.95 -11.55
CA GLU A 99 -0.36 -11.97 -11.82
C GLU A 99 -1.56 -11.83 -10.87
N ASN A 100 -1.41 -11.13 -9.74
CA ASN A 100 -2.54 -10.78 -8.87
C ASN A 100 -3.35 -9.63 -9.51
N PRO A 101 -4.59 -9.88 -9.98
CA PRO A 101 -5.36 -8.90 -10.73
C PRO A 101 -5.77 -7.69 -9.88
N ASN A 102 -5.92 -7.86 -8.55
CA ASN A 102 -6.26 -6.76 -7.65
C ASN A 102 -5.09 -5.79 -7.52
N MET A 103 -3.88 -6.32 -7.29
CA MET A 103 -2.66 -5.50 -7.23
C MET A 103 -2.41 -4.77 -8.57
N ALA A 104 -2.41 -5.49 -9.68
CA ALA A 104 -2.15 -4.92 -11.00
C ALA A 104 -3.19 -3.82 -11.36
N THR A 105 -4.46 -4.06 -11.05
CA THR A 105 -5.54 -3.08 -11.31
C THR A 105 -5.37 -1.83 -10.44
N MET A 106 -5.10 -1.99 -9.14
CA MET A 106 -4.85 -0.89 -8.23
C MET A 106 -3.67 -0.05 -8.69
N LEU A 107 -2.53 -0.68 -8.99
CA LEU A 107 -1.32 0.00 -9.43
C LEU A 107 -1.55 0.80 -10.73
N ARG A 108 -2.18 0.17 -11.73
CA ARG A 108 -2.52 0.85 -13.00
C ARG A 108 -3.40 2.07 -12.76
N ARG A 109 -4.43 1.96 -11.92
CA ARG A 109 -5.33 3.08 -11.61
C ARG A 109 -4.64 4.17 -10.82
N GLY A 110 -3.76 3.81 -9.87
CA GLY A 110 -2.97 4.76 -9.10
C GLY A 110 -1.99 5.56 -9.95
N ILE A 111 -1.29 4.90 -10.87
CA ILE A 111 -0.43 5.57 -11.87
C ILE A 111 -1.26 6.53 -12.73
N ASN A 112 -2.40 6.08 -13.25
CA ASN A 112 -3.29 6.92 -14.06
C ASN A 112 -3.84 8.11 -13.27
N TRP A 113 -4.15 7.94 -11.98
CA TRP A 113 -4.60 9.04 -11.12
C TRP A 113 -3.48 10.08 -10.92
N ALA A 114 -2.27 9.62 -10.62
CA ALA A 114 -1.12 10.50 -10.39
C ALA A 114 -0.68 11.24 -11.66
N ALA A 115 -0.82 10.63 -12.83
CA ALA A 115 -0.39 11.19 -14.12
C ALA A 115 -1.39 12.17 -14.75
N ARG A 116 -2.62 12.29 -14.24
CA ARG A 116 -3.60 13.25 -14.77
C ARG A 116 -3.10 14.68 -14.57
N ALA A 117 -2.72 15.34 -15.67
CA ALA A 117 -2.97 16.77 -15.83
C ALA A 117 -4.49 16.97 -15.78
N GLU A 118 -4.94 18.10 -15.25
CA GLU A 118 -6.38 18.43 -15.19
C GLU A 118 -7.17 18.05 -16.44
#